data_AF-A0A2I2KM88-F1
#
_entry.id   AF-A0A2I2KM88-F1
#
_cell.length_a   1.000
_cell.length_b   1.000
_cell.length_c   1.000
_cell.angle_alpha   90.00
_cell.angle_beta   90.00
_cell.angle_gamma   90.00
#
_symmetry.space_group_name_H-M   'P 1'
#
loop_
_entity.id
_entity.type
_entity.pdbx_description
1 polymer ?
#
loop_
_entity_poly.entity_id
_entity_poly.type
_entity_poly.pdbx_seq_one_letter_code
_entity_poly.pdbx_strand_id
1 'polypeptide(L)'
;MGCAVGTATVPVAALAAGSTSRPAAHGAAANPAHQASWDWPAWNWDGPKEDGHRRNVVVTIPEEDRFTPFGLTIRTGDSVTWKNNDTDDHTVVTDNSFTTTDNRGVNHLIPGTDSNNGRPGVFTLTFRRPGNFVYYCRFHSHLDQFDQPVAPGPDGGIQDANGNFGTPMMGVITVLPKDGGKDDWSIG
;
A
#
# COMPACT_ATOMS: atom_id res chain seq x y z
N MET A 1 54.35 -13.96 25.90
CA MET A 1 55.00 -13.07 26.89
C MET A 1 54.16 -11.81 26.95
N GLY A 2 53.39 -11.45 27.98
CA GLY A 2 53.44 -11.68 29.42
C GLY A 2 53.51 -10.30 30.08
N CYS A 3 52.39 -9.73 30.53
CA CYS A 3 52.38 -8.56 31.42
C CYS A 3 51.29 -8.73 32.50
N ALA A 4 51.80 -9.16 33.66
CA ALA A 4 51.37 -9.02 35.04
C ALA A 4 49.92 -8.65 35.40
N VAL A 5 49.31 -9.58 36.12
CA VAL A 5 48.28 -9.37 37.15
C VAL A 5 48.98 -8.89 38.44
N GLY A 6 48.41 -7.89 39.11
CA GLY A 6 48.83 -7.46 40.45
C GLY A 6 47.59 -7.20 41.30
N THR A 7 47.31 -8.12 42.22
CA THR A 7 46.25 -8.06 43.24
C THR A 7 46.72 -7.29 44.47
N ALA A 8 45.85 -6.47 45.08
CA ALA A 8 45.99 -6.05 46.47
C ALA A 8 44.62 -6.09 47.17
N THR A 9 44.59 -6.80 48.29
CA THR A 9 43.44 -7.09 49.16
C THR A 9 43.37 -6.11 50.35
N VAL A 10 42.15 -5.59 50.59
CA VAL A 10 41.38 -5.25 51.83
C VAL A 10 42.10 -4.73 53.10
N PRO A 11 41.46 -3.83 53.88
CA PRO A 11 40.71 -4.38 55.02
C PRO A 11 39.35 -3.70 55.33
N VAL A 12 38.59 -4.48 56.09
CA VAL A 12 37.24 -4.28 56.63
C VAL A 12 37.27 -3.38 57.88
N ALA A 13 36.23 -2.56 58.07
CA ALA A 13 35.87 -2.02 59.37
C ALA A 13 34.34 -2.10 59.59
N ALA A 14 33.98 -2.31 60.86
CA ALA A 14 32.78 -2.95 61.35
C ALA A 14 31.57 -2.02 61.61
N LEU A 15 30.38 -2.63 61.44
CA LEU A 15 29.15 -2.61 62.25
C LEU A 15 28.74 -1.35 63.06
N ALA A 16 27.50 -0.89 62.85
CA ALA A 16 26.47 -0.86 63.91
C ALA A 16 25.06 -0.69 63.32
N ALA A 17 24.11 -1.43 63.90
CA ALA A 17 22.69 -1.43 63.57
C ALA A 17 21.96 -0.21 64.16
N GLY A 18 20.93 0.25 63.45
CA GLY A 18 19.98 1.24 63.94
C GLY A 18 18.66 1.13 63.17
N SER A 19 17.58 0.89 63.90
CA SER A 19 16.28 0.44 63.45
C SER A 19 15.33 1.57 62.98
N THR A 20 14.33 1.13 62.21
CA THR A 20 12.94 1.65 62.10
C THR A 20 12.59 2.87 61.23
N SER A 21 11.56 2.60 60.41
CA SER A 21 10.46 3.44 59.93
C SER A 21 10.66 4.34 58.69
N ARG A 22 9.96 3.94 57.61
CA ARG A 22 9.50 4.82 56.52
C ARG A 22 8.44 5.78 57.09
N PRO A 23 8.35 7.01 56.57
CA PRO A 23 7.16 7.29 55.77
C PRO A 23 7.36 8.17 54.53
N ALA A 24 6.42 7.98 53.61
CA ALA A 24 5.81 8.89 52.63
C ALA A 24 6.67 9.88 51.84
N ALA A 25 6.67 9.67 50.52
CA ALA A 25 7.08 10.61 49.50
C ALA A 25 6.07 11.76 49.36
N HIS A 26 6.56 13.00 49.27
CA HIS A 26 5.93 14.08 48.51
C HIS A 26 6.99 15.12 48.08
N GLY A 27 7.11 15.28 46.76
CA GLY A 27 7.46 16.53 46.06
C GLY A 27 8.75 17.26 46.43
N ALA A 28 9.82 17.00 45.67
CA ALA A 28 10.95 17.93 45.57
C ALA A 28 10.79 18.84 44.35
N ALA A 29 11.05 20.12 44.58
CA ALA A 29 10.94 21.23 43.65
C ALA A 29 12.02 21.23 42.55
N ALA A 30 11.75 22.07 41.54
CA ALA A 30 12.48 22.30 40.30
C ALA A 30 13.91 22.87 40.44
N ASN A 31 14.74 22.76 39.38
CA ASN A 31 15.21 23.89 38.52
C ASN A 31 16.04 23.38 37.29
N PRO A 32 16.50 24.20 36.32
CA PRO A 32 15.92 24.29 34.98
C PRO A 32 16.94 24.03 33.83
N ALA A 33 16.45 23.78 32.61
CA ALA A 33 17.26 23.97 31.40
C ALA A 33 16.39 24.42 30.22
N HIS A 34 16.52 25.71 29.93
CA HIS A 34 16.43 26.41 28.64
C HIS A 34 15.40 26.01 27.58
N GLN A 35 14.56 27.02 27.30
CA GLN A 35 13.73 27.25 26.12
C GLN A 35 14.38 26.86 24.79
N ALA A 36 13.58 26.23 23.93
CA ALA A 36 13.42 26.64 22.54
C ALA A 36 12.01 26.24 22.08
N SER A 37 11.05 27.13 22.30
CA SER A 37 9.71 27.07 21.74
C SER A 37 9.77 27.38 20.25
N TRP A 38 9.64 26.35 19.42
CA TRP A 38 9.24 26.54 18.03
C TRP A 38 7.72 26.59 17.99
N ASP A 39 7.17 27.78 18.28
CA ASP A 39 5.76 28.06 18.07
C ASP A 39 5.47 28.08 16.57
N TRP A 40 5.13 26.92 16.02
CA TRP A 40 4.50 26.83 14.72
C TRP A 40 3.07 27.36 14.84
N PRO A 41 2.62 28.29 13.97
CA PRO A 41 1.24 28.73 14.01
C PRO A 41 0.35 27.52 13.74
N ALA A 42 -0.50 27.18 14.72
CA ALA A 42 -1.56 26.21 14.55
C ALA A 42 -2.50 26.72 13.46
N TRP A 43 -2.28 26.27 12.22
CA TRP A 43 -3.34 26.22 11.24
C TRP A 43 -4.38 25.26 11.81
N ASN A 44 -5.46 25.80 12.40
CA ASN A 44 -6.71 25.07 12.58
C ASN A 44 -7.25 24.78 11.18
N TRP A 45 -6.67 23.79 10.51
CA TRP A 45 -7.23 23.21 9.31
C TRP A 45 -8.34 22.26 9.76
N ASP A 46 -9.58 22.76 9.73
CA ASP A 46 -10.79 21.92 9.73
C ASP A 46 -10.92 21.22 8.37
N GLY A 47 -9.88 20.46 7.99
CA GLY A 47 -9.92 19.58 6.84
C GLY A 47 -11.10 18.64 6.93
N PRO A 48 -11.67 18.20 5.80
CA PRO A 48 -12.81 17.31 5.81
C PRO A 48 -12.47 16.10 6.67
N LYS A 49 -13.25 15.87 7.73
CA LYS A 49 -13.19 14.64 8.51
C LYS A 49 -13.57 13.50 7.57
N GLU A 50 -12.57 12.83 7.02
CA GLU A 50 -12.77 11.77 6.03
C GLU A 50 -13.69 10.71 6.65
N ASP A 51 -14.79 10.51 5.96
CA ASP A 51 -15.80 9.54 6.25
C ASP A 51 -15.20 8.13 6.12
N GLY A 52 -15.42 7.29 7.14
CA GLY A 52 -14.98 5.89 7.13
C GLY A 52 -15.73 5.00 6.11
N HIS A 53 -16.09 5.54 4.95
CA HIS A 53 -16.88 4.88 3.92
C HIS A 53 -15.97 4.12 2.97
N ARG A 54 -16.15 2.79 2.96
CA ARG A 54 -15.60 1.90 1.94
C ARG A 54 -16.14 2.34 0.59
N ARG A 55 -15.29 2.84 -0.30
CA ARG A 55 -15.68 3.27 -1.64
C ARG A 55 -15.68 2.08 -2.58
N ASN A 56 -16.58 2.09 -3.56
CA ASN A 56 -16.48 1.22 -4.73
C ASN A 56 -16.17 2.09 -5.95
N VAL A 57 -14.97 1.92 -6.51
CA VAL A 57 -14.52 2.65 -7.70
C VAL A 57 -14.72 1.76 -8.92
N VAL A 58 -15.15 2.34 -10.04
CA VAL A 58 -15.37 1.58 -11.27
C VAL A 58 -14.24 1.81 -12.26
N VAL A 59 -13.65 0.73 -12.75
CA VAL A 59 -12.84 0.71 -13.97
C VAL A 59 -13.73 0.19 -15.09
N THR A 60 -13.80 0.94 -16.18
CA THR A 60 -14.58 0.58 -17.36
C THR A 60 -13.66 0.08 -18.46
N ILE A 61 -14.05 -1.01 -19.09
CA ILE A 61 -13.59 -1.38 -20.43
C ILE A 61 -14.65 -0.81 -21.37
N PRO A 62 -14.35 0.29 -22.10
CA PRO A 62 -15.29 0.86 -23.04
C PRO A 62 -15.40 -0.05 -24.27
N GLU A 63 -15.96 0.44 -25.37
CA GLU A 63 -15.99 -0.28 -26.66
C GLU A 63 -14.59 -0.21 -27.35
N GLU A 64 -13.52 -0.46 -26.58
CA GLU A 64 -12.09 -0.40 -26.97
C GLU A 64 -11.23 -1.26 -26.01
N ASP A 65 -10.12 -1.85 -26.50
CA ASP A 65 -9.17 -2.67 -25.72
C ASP A 65 -8.32 -1.89 -24.69
N ARG A 66 -8.95 -1.24 -23.71
CA ARG A 66 -8.27 -0.51 -22.63
C ARG A 66 -9.05 -0.46 -21.33
N PHE A 67 -8.34 -0.26 -20.23
CA PHE A 67 -8.94 0.07 -18.94
C PHE A 67 -9.05 1.58 -18.75
N THR A 68 -10.22 2.05 -18.33
CA THR A 68 -10.48 3.48 -18.06
C THR A 68 -11.05 3.68 -16.66
N PRO A 69 -10.38 4.46 -15.78
CA PRO A 69 -9.06 5.07 -16.00
C PRO A 69 -7.94 4.01 -16.00
N PHE A 70 -6.81 4.37 -16.62
CA PHE A 70 -5.59 3.54 -16.61
C PHE A 70 -5.01 3.38 -15.20
N GLY A 71 -5.03 4.45 -14.41
CA GLY A 71 -4.46 4.52 -13.07
C GLY A 71 -5.48 4.94 -12.03
N LEU A 72 -5.44 4.30 -10.86
CA LEU A 72 -6.27 4.64 -9.71
C LEU A 72 -5.43 4.69 -8.43
N THR A 73 -5.79 5.61 -7.55
CA THR A 73 -5.35 5.59 -6.16
C THR A 73 -6.57 5.38 -5.28
N ILE A 74 -6.55 4.34 -4.46
CA ILE A 74 -7.62 3.99 -3.51
C ILE A 74 -7.03 3.79 -2.12
N ARG A 75 -7.88 3.52 -1.13
CA ARG A 75 -7.44 3.22 0.25
C ARG A 75 -7.79 1.80 0.65
N THR A 76 -7.05 1.30 1.63
CA THR A 76 -7.33 0.00 2.25
C THR A 76 -8.77 -0.04 2.76
N GLY A 77 -9.53 -1.04 2.31
CA GLY A 77 -10.95 -1.22 2.58
C GLY A 77 -11.87 -0.89 1.41
N ASP A 78 -11.36 -0.20 0.38
CA ASP A 78 -12.10 0.09 -0.85
C ASP A 78 -12.21 -1.16 -1.74
N SER A 79 -13.17 -1.11 -2.66
CA SER A 79 -13.32 -2.08 -3.73
C SER A 79 -13.18 -1.41 -5.09
N VAL A 80 -12.70 -2.18 -6.07
CA VAL A 80 -12.70 -1.80 -7.48
C VAL A 80 -13.54 -2.79 -8.25
N THR A 81 -14.45 -2.27 -9.05
CA THR A 81 -15.29 -3.04 -9.97
C THR A 81 -14.86 -2.76 -11.40
N TRP A 82 -14.42 -3.78 -12.10
CA TRP A 82 -14.24 -3.75 -13.54
C TRP A 82 -15.58 -4.03 -14.21
N LYS A 83 -15.96 -3.19 -15.17
CA LYS A 83 -17.17 -3.33 -15.97
C LYS A 83 -16.79 -3.37 -17.44
N ASN A 84 -17.10 -4.48 -18.11
CA ASN A 84 -16.86 -4.63 -19.53
C ASN A 84 -18.08 -4.17 -20.34
N ASN A 85 -18.02 -2.96 -20.90
CA ASN A 85 -19.03 -2.48 -21.84
C ASN A 85 -18.67 -2.80 -23.30
N ASP A 86 -17.50 -3.41 -23.56
CA ASP A 86 -17.13 -3.88 -24.88
C ASP A 86 -17.97 -5.09 -25.30
N THR A 87 -17.95 -5.37 -26.59
CA THR A 87 -18.57 -6.53 -27.21
C THR A 87 -17.83 -7.83 -26.91
N ASP A 88 -16.50 -7.81 -26.86
CA ASP A 88 -15.66 -8.99 -26.66
C ASP A 88 -15.22 -9.21 -25.21
N ASP A 89 -14.75 -10.42 -24.93
CA ASP A 89 -14.34 -10.85 -23.60
C ASP A 89 -12.99 -10.24 -23.22
N HIS A 90 -12.88 -9.76 -22.00
CA HIS A 90 -11.63 -9.24 -21.45
C HIS A 90 -11.22 -9.96 -20.18
N THR A 91 -10.03 -9.67 -19.67
CA THR A 91 -9.54 -10.30 -18.44
C THR A 91 -8.88 -9.30 -17.52
N VAL A 92 -8.94 -9.57 -16.21
CA VAL A 92 -8.09 -8.94 -15.20
C VAL A 92 -7.11 -10.01 -14.73
N VAL A 93 -5.86 -9.86 -15.13
CA VAL A 93 -4.76 -10.76 -14.77
C VAL A 93 -3.67 -9.97 -14.06
N THR A 94 -3.07 -10.55 -13.03
CA THR A 94 -1.92 -9.97 -12.32
C THR A 94 -0.82 -11.01 -12.13
N ASP A 95 0.43 -10.55 -12.05
CA ASP A 95 1.58 -11.36 -11.65
C ASP A 95 2.06 -10.96 -10.25
N ASN A 96 2.64 -11.93 -9.55
CA ASN A 96 3.15 -11.73 -8.19
C ASN A 96 4.48 -10.96 -8.14
N SER A 97 5.20 -10.85 -9.26
CA SER A 97 6.45 -10.08 -9.38
C SER A 97 6.22 -8.57 -9.14
N PHE A 98 5.05 -8.05 -9.52
CA PHE A 98 4.69 -6.64 -9.38
C PHE A 98 3.50 -6.35 -8.46
N THR A 99 2.76 -7.37 -8.02
CA THR A 99 1.64 -7.19 -7.08
C THR A 99 2.05 -7.34 -5.61
N THR A 100 1.88 -6.24 -4.87
CA THR A 100 2.20 -6.16 -3.44
C THR A 100 0.97 -6.06 -2.53
N THR A 101 -0.24 -6.00 -3.10
CA THR A 101 -1.51 -6.08 -2.35
C THR A 101 -1.88 -7.53 -1.95
N ASP A 102 -3.03 -7.71 -1.30
CA ASP A 102 -3.60 -9.02 -0.93
C ASP A 102 -4.20 -9.80 -2.11
N ASN A 103 -4.47 -9.15 -3.25
CA ASN A 103 -5.08 -9.77 -4.43
C ASN A 103 -4.02 -10.36 -5.38
N ARG A 104 -3.30 -11.39 -4.92
CA ARG A 104 -2.24 -12.09 -5.68
C ARG A 104 -2.79 -13.16 -6.62
N GLY A 105 -2.14 -13.35 -7.77
CA GLY A 105 -2.48 -14.42 -8.74
C GLY A 105 -3.89 -14.33 -9.34
N VAL A 106 -4.49 -13.14 -9.37
CA VAL A 106 -5.78 -12.90 -10.02
C VAL A 106 -5.69 -13.24 -11.51
N ASN A 107 -6.64 -14.03 -12.00
CA ASN A 107 -6.83 -14.36 -13.41
C ASN A 107 -8.33 -14.58 -13.64
N HIS A 108 -9.03 -13.52 -14.05
CA HIS A 108 -10.49 -13.54 -14.18
C HIS A 108 -10.92 -13.04 -15.56
N LEU A 109 -11.84 -13.75 -16.21
CA LEU A 109 -12.53 -13.33 -17.42
C LEU A 109 -13.75 -12.46 -17.11
N ILE A 110 -13.88 -11.32 -17.79
CA ILE A 110 -15.03 -10.44 -17.72
C ILE A 110 -15.72 -10.49 -19.08
N PRO A 111 -16.89 -11.12 -19.18
CA PRO A 111 -17.51 -11.36 -20.47
C PRO A 111 -17.94 -10.04 -21.12
N GLY A 112 -17.75 -9.93 -22.43
CA GLY A 112 -18.27 -8.84 -23.25
C GLY A 112 -19.77 -8.95 -23.48
N THR A 113 -20.38 -7.95 -24.10
CA THR A 113 -21.83 -7.98 -24.35
C THR A 113 -22.24 -9.13 -25.27
N ASP A 114 -21.40 -9.54 -26.22
CA ASP A 114 -21.72 -10.61 -27.16
C ASP A 114 -21.79 -11.97 -26.48
N SER A 115 -20.91 -12.20 -25.50
CA SER A 115 -20.87 -13.44 -24.70
C SER A 115 -21.81 -13.40 -23.48
N ASN A 116 -22.41 -12.24 -23.17
CA ASN A 116 -23.24 -12.01 -21.98
C ASN A 116 -24.64 -11.45 -22.32
N ASN A 117 -25.23 -11.93 -23.42
CA ASN A 117 -26.62 -11.66 -23.80
C ASN A 117 -26.95 -10.15 -23.90
N GLY A 118 -26.03 -9.36 -24.47
CA GLY A 118 -26.15 -7.92 -24.63
C GLY A 118 -25.93 -7.12 -23.34
N ARG A 119 -25.44 -7.74 -22.25
CA ARG A 119 -25.23 -7.07 -20.96
C ARG A 119 -23.75 -6.95 -20.63
N PRO A 120 -23.30 -5.83 -20.03
CA PRO A 120 -21.93 -5.72 -19.55
C PRO A 120 -21.55 -6.78 -18.51
N GLY A 121 -20.39 -7.40 -18.65
CA GLY A 121 -19.78 -8.23 -17.61
C GLY A 121 -19.22 -7.39 -16.47
N VAL A 122 -19.15 -7.95 -15.26
CA VAL A 122 -18.57 -7.27 -14.09
C VAL A 122 -17.71 -8.20 -13.24
N PHE A 123 -16.66 -7.65 -12.65
CA PHE A 123 -15.79 -8.32 -11.67
C PHE A 123 -15.39 -7.32 -10.59
N THR A 124 -15.39 -7.72 -9.31
CA THR A 124 -15.07 -6.83 -8.18
C THR A 124 -14.02 -7.45 -7.27
N LEU A 125 -13.02 -6.65 -6.89
CA LEU A 125 -12.06 -6.96 -5.83
C LEU A 125 -12.13 -5.94 -4.70
N THR A 126 -11.96 -6.41 -3.46
CA THR A 126 -11.73 -5.55 -2.30
C THR A 126 -10.25 -5.59 -1.94
N PHE A 127 -9.66 -4.44 -1.62
CA PHE A 127 -8.24 -4.32 -1.28
C PHE A 127 -8.06 -4.11 0.21
N ARG A 128 -7.42 -5.06 0.91
CA ARG A 128 -7.27 -5.02 2.38
C ARG A 128 -5.83 -4.78 2.82
N ARG A 129 -4.87 -4.74 1.89
CA ARG A 129 -3.47 -4.42 2.17
C ARG A 129 -2.99 -3.28 1.26
N PRO A 130 -2.25 -2.30 1.80
CA PRO A 130 -1.56 -1.30 0.99
C PRO A 130 -0.59 -1.96 0.02
N GLY A 131 -0.34 -1.31 -1.11
CA GLY A 131 0.57 -1.80 -2.14
C GLY A 131 0.12 -1.43 -3.54
N ASN A 132 0.76 -2.02 -4.53
CA ASN A 132 0.46 -1.87 -5.94
C ASN A 132 -0.23 -3.13 -6.46
N PHE A 133 -1.23 -2.93 -7.30
CA PHE A 133 -1.89 -3.95 -8.09
C PHE A 133 -1.82 -3.51 -9.54
N VAL A 134 -0.81 -4.01 -10.25
CA VAL A 134 -0.71 -3.87 -11.71
C VAL A 134 -1.47 -5.04 -12.33
N TYR A 135 -2.23 -4.78 -13.37
CA TYR A 135 -3.03 -5.80 -14.03
C TYR A 135 -3.12 -5.55 -15.52
N TYR A 136 -3.39 -6.61 -16.28
CA TYR A 136 -3.48 -6.57 -17.72
C TYR A 136 -4.55 -7.53 -18.25
N CYS A 137 -4.98 -7.31 -19.49
CA CYS A 137 -5.78 -8.28 -20.22
C CYS A 137 -4.86 -9.21 -21.01
N ARG A 138 -4.89 -10.52 -20.73
CA ARG A 138 -4.03 -11.51 -21.40
C ARG A 138 -4.34 -11.73 -22.88
N PHE A 139 -5.45 -11.19 -23.38
CA PHE A 139 -5.81 -11.26 -24.80
C PHE A 139 -5.17 -10.11 -25.60
N HIS A 140 -4.94 -8.95 -24.96
CA HIS A 140 -4.45 -7.72 -25.59
C HIS A 140 -3.17 -7.18 -24.92
N SER A 141 -2.46 -8.03 -24.17
CA SER A 141 -1.14 -7.74 -23.60
C SER A 141 -0.46 -9.05 -23.17
N HIS A 142 0.87 -9.05 -23.17
CA HIS A 142 1.69 -10.10 -22.57
C HIS A 142 2.75 -9.49 -21.64
N LEU A 143 3.38 -10.33 -20.82
CA LEU A 143 4.54 -9.91 -20.04
C LEU A 143 5.81 -10.03 -20.90
N ASP A 144 6.71 -9.05 -20.78
CA ASP A 144 8.05 -9.15 -21.35
C ASP A 144 9.00 -9.96 -20.43
N GLN A 145 10.29 -10.01 -20.77
CA GLN A 145 11.29 -10.73 -19.97
C GLN A 145 11.57 -10.11 -18.58
N PHE A 146 11.02 -8.92 -18.31
CA PHE A 146 11.11 -8.19 -17.05
C PHE A 146 9.76 -8.10 -16.33
N ASP A 147 8.84 -8.98 -16.69
CA ASP A 147 7.48 -9.04 -16.15
C ASP A 147 6.68 -7.73 -16.33
N GLN A 148 6.99 -6.92 -17.35
CA GLN A 148 6.23 -5.72 -17.68
C GLN A 148 5.12 -6.03 -18.69
N PRO A 149 3.87 -5.58 -18.46
CA PRO A 149 2.83 -5.64 -19.49
C PRO A 149 3.24 -4.85 -20.74
N VAL A 150 3.26 -5.51 -21.88
CA VAL A 150 3.56 -4.94 -23.20
C VAL A 150 2.47 -5.33 -24.20
N ALA A 151 2.29 -4.50 -25.24
CA ALA A 151 1.28 -4.73 -26.27
C ALA A 151 1.70 -5.90 -27.18
N PRO A 152 0.76 -6.69 -27.72
CA PRO A 152 1.08 -7.73 -28.70
C PRO A 152 1.65 -7.11 -29.99
N GLY A 153 2.70 -7.72 -30.55
CA GLY A 153 3.31 -7.32 -31.83
C GLY A 153 4.80 -6.96 -31.71
N PRO A 154 5.55 -6.94 -32.83
CA PRO A 154 7.01 -6.74 -32.83
C PRO A 154 7.43 -5.34 -32.35
N ASP A 155 6.57 -4.33 -32.52
CA ASP A 155 6.91 -2.93 -32.26
C ASP A 155 6.16 -2.32 -31.07
N GLY A 156 5.22 -3.05 -30.46
CA GLY A 156 4.41 -2.62 -29.31
C GLY A 156 3.89 -1.18 -29.41
N GLY A 157 2.70 -0.97 -29.98
CA GLY A 157 1.99 0.30 -29.82
C GLY A 157 2.00 1.26 -31.02
N ILE A 158 1.19 1.02 -32.07
CA ILE A 158 0.58 2.08 -32.91
C ILE A 158 -0.79 1.56 -33.40
N GLN A 159 -1.84 2.37 -33.20
CA GLN A 159 -3.15 2.17 -33.83
C GLN A 159 -3.00 2.38 -35.33
N ASP A 160 -3.20 1.35 -36.14
CA ASP A 160 -3.34 1.50 -37.57
C ASP A 160 -4.62 0.83 -38.08
N ALA A 161 -4.88 0.97 -39.38
CA ALA A 161 -6.08 0.42 -40.01
C ALA A 161 -6.14 -1.13 -39.99
N ASN A 162 -5.08 -1.81 -39.54
CA ASN A 162 -4.92 -3.25 -39.60
C ASN A 162 -4.99 -3.92 -38.21
N GLY A 163 -5.15 -3.17 -37.12
CA GLY A 163 -5.43 -3.74 -35.80
C GLY A 163 -5.22 -2.79 -34.62
N ASN A 164 -5.88 -3.13 -33.51
CA ASN A 164 -5.77 -2.42 -32.24
C ASN A 164 -4.46 -2.79 -31.51
N PHE A 165 -3.32 -2.43 -32.09
CA PHE A 165 -2.01 -2.64 -31.46
C PHE A 165 -1.64 -1.43 -30.62
N GLY A 166 -2.55 -0.95 -29.77
CA GLY A 166 -2.34 0.19 -28.88
C GLY A 166 -1.33 -0.06 -27.78
N THR A 167 -1.21 0.89 -26.85
CA THR A 167 -0.55 0.64 -25.55
C THR A 167 -1.11 -0.64 -24.93
N PRO A 168 -0.30 -1.43 -24.19
CA PRO A 168 -0.78 -2.64 -23.54
C PRO A 168 -2.10 -2.39 -22.81
N MET A 169 -3.08 -3.28 -22.99
CA MET A 169 -4.30 -3.24 -22.20
C MET A 169 -3.98 -3.59 -20.75
N MET A 170 -3.57 -2.58 -19.99
CA MET A 170 -3.12 -2.70 -18.61
C MET A 170 -3.63 -1.54 -17.76
N GLY A 171 -3.59 -1.71 -16.44
CA GLY A 171 -3.88 -0.67 -15.48
C GLY A 171 -3.08 -0.85 -14.21
N VAL A 172 -3.07 0.22 -13.40
CA VAL A 172 -2.39 0.24 -12.10
C VAL A 172 -3.32 0.78 -11.02
N ILE A 173 -3.38 0.07 -9.91
CA ILE A 173 -4.06 0.53 -8.70
C ILE A 173 -3.02 0.66 -7.59
N THR A 174 -2.87 1.88 -7.08
CA THR A 174 -2.10 2.17 -5.87
C THR A 174 -3.04 2.18 -4.68
N VAL A 175 -2.83 1.27 -3.73
CA VAL A 175 -3.61 1.14 -2.50
C VAL A 175 -2.84 1.79 -1.36
N LEU A 176 -3.35 2.91 -0.86
CA LEU A 176 -2.81 3.57 0.31
C LEU A 176 -3.31 2.90 1.60
N PRO A 177 -2.58 3.06 2.72
CA PRO A 177 -3.13 2.78 4.04
C PRO A 177 -4.43 3.55 4.29
N LYS A 178 -5.25 3.02 5.18
CA LYS A 178 -6.40 3.76 5.71
C LYS A 178 -5.88 4.96 6.52
N ASP A 179 -6.54 6.12 6.43
CA ASP A 179 -6.12 7.30 7.19
C ASP A 179 -6.11 7.03 8.69
N GLY A 180 -5.06 7.53 9.36
CA GLY A 180 -4.85 7.35 10.80
C GLY A 180 -4.04 6.12 11.22
N GLY A 181 -3.47 5.37 10.27
CA GLY A 181 -2.44 4.38 10.57
C GLY A 181 -1.17 5.09 11.02
N LYS A 182 -0.95 5.21 12.34
CA LYS A 182 0.36 5.52 12.89
C LYS A 182 1.35 4.51 12.32
N ASP A 183 2.30 5.01 11.57
CA ASP A 183 3.58 4.38 11.29
C ASP A 183 4.24 4.08 12.64
N ASP A 184 4.02 2.86 13.15
CA ASP A 184 4.80 2.31 14.25
C ASP A 184 6.21 1.99 13.73
N TRP A 185 6.99 3.03 13.47
CA TRP A 185 8.45 2.98 13.38
C TRP A 185 9.09 3.35 14.72
N SER A 186 8.63 2.71 15.79
CA SER A 186 9.44 2.61 17.00
C SER A 186 10.51 1.53 16.79
N ILE A 187 11.69 1.96 16.35
CA ILE A 187 12.92 1.17 16.46
C ILE A 187 13.20 1.03 17.96
N GLY A 188 12.98 -0.18 18.48
CA GLY A 188 13.43 -0.59 19.82
C GLY A 188 14.93 -0.83 19.89
#